data_AF-A0A6A5C200-F1
#
_entry.id   AF-A0A6A5C200-F1
#
_cell.length_a   1.000
_cell.length_b   1.000
_cell.length_c   1.000
_cell.angle_alpha   90.00
_cell.angle_beta   90.00
_cell.angle_gamma   90.00
#
_symmetry.space_group_name_H-M   'P 1'
#
loop_
_entity.id
_entity.type
_entity.pdbx_description
1 polymer ?
#
loop_
_entity_poly.entity_id
_entity_poly.type
_entity_poly.pdbx_seq_one_letter_code
_entity_poly.pdbx_strand_id
1 'polypeptide(L)'
;MASLNLTNDQKTKFKCCPLNPCHFILFILLVAPLFMTWMYSFRTNSATTFVLDWIEQYLTTATNSFSSSSLFSKIQQRDQNIHERLKFHTRRPSLKNLLMVDRFHDHWPISAVATTSDGTLNSSTTTMSTNAGRSSSSSISSSSSSSSTTLPWYLKQSIIQVLSQKNLSSLCEVVNSTHWTVRWMADHYNELKNKTLNQVLLPGTHDSLTYDINFYNNRSSLLFSNDIDSMLLKLFNLPFVSKPFMYMIMVPWANTQSCHVTQQLMHGIRYFDIRICKDEREPFIQNRFKSCHNYFGSYISEVLEQVVDFLTNISPYEFIVLDFNHFYGMNAEDHEFFAMYIANTLNHLLIQPSQFELQTKLEHLWNTSKRIYAFYSENVIPKSVTNYLWNSSQIDYTWADTTNIDYLNEYNVQVLVERQQVMHHFLNLQLVLTPGILDFVNGFTKRPYSVLDLSYIVAQQLPKWISQDYNTTLLNVITCDFYHLFNFTEIVISQNFVN
;
A
#
# COMPACT_ATOMS: atom_id res chain seq x y z
N MET A 1 -1.53 28.34 8.31
CA MET A 1 -0.55 27.86 9.32
C MET A 1 -0.71 28.58 10.66
N ALA A 2 -1.41 27.98 11.62
CA ALA A 2 -1.23 28.28 13.04
C ALA A 2 -0.69 27.01 13.68
N SER A 3 0.62 26.96 13.89
CA SER A 3 1.23 25.91 14.69
C SER A 3 0.69 26.02 16.11
N LEU A 4 0.07 24.96 16.62
CA LEU A 4 -0.14 24.79 18.05
C LEU A 4 1.23 24.80 18.72
N ASN A 5 1.58 25.95 19.29
CA ASN A 5 2.78 26.13 20.10
C ASN A 5 2.57 25.42 21.45
N LEU A 6 2.73 24.09 21.43
CA LEU A 6 3.06 23.35 22.64
C LEU A 6 4.35 23.93 23.22
N THR A 7 4.31 24.31 24.49
CA THR A 7 5.42 24.93 25.21
C THR A 7 6.69 24.09 25.12
N ASN A 8 7.85 24.75 24.98
CA ASN A 8 9.16 24.10 24.80
C ASN A 8 9.50 23.05 25.87
N ASP A 9 8.85 23.07 27.04
CA ASP A 9 9.07 22.12 28.13
C ASP A 9 8.36 20.76 27.98
N GLN A 10 7.38 20.62 27.07
CA GLN A 10 6.78 19.30 26.77
C GLN A 10 7.46 18.59 25.58
N LYS A 11 8.15 19.33 24.70
CA LYS A 11 8.91 18.77 23.57
C LYS A 11 10.28 18.17 23.97
N THR A 12 10.72 18.35 25.22
CA THR A 12 12.10 18.06 25.65
C THR A 12 12.26 16.78 26.45
N LYS A 13 11.19 16.04 26.78
CA LYS A 13 11.32 14.80 27.58
C LYS A 13 11.52 13.49 26.80
N PHE A 14 11.39 13.47 25.48
CA PHE A 14 11.69 12.27 24.67
C PHE A 14 12.33 12.59 23.31
N LYS A 15 13.22 13.58 23.25
CA LYS A 15 14.16 13.66 22.12
C LYS A 15 15.21 12.57 22.28
N CYS A 16 14.95 11.39 21.69
CA CYS A 16 16.02 10.46 21.36
C CYS A 16 17.09 11.22 20.55
N CYS A 17 18.34 11.12 20.98
CA CYS A 17 19.49 11.78 20.35
C CYS A 17 19.50 11.55 18.82
N PRO A 18 19.87 12.56 18.00
CA PRO A 18 20.18 12.31 16.61
C PRO A 18 21.50 11.52 16.55
N LEU A 19 21.41 10.19 16.44
CA LEU A 19 22.55 9.36 16.12
C LEU A 19 22.93 9.56 14.64
N ASN A 20 24.23 9.72 14.43
CA ASN A 20 24.87 10.40 13.32
C ASN A 20 24.67 9.69 11.95
N PRO A 21 24.34 10.39 10.84
CA PRO A 21 24.24 9.86 9.46
C PRO A 21 25.47 9.07 8.95
N CYS A 22 26.60 9.16 9.65
CA CYS A 22 27.80 8.36 9.40
C CYS A 22 27.56 6.84 9.44
N HIS A 23 26.64 6.34 10.28
CA HIS A 23 26.39 4.90 10.38
C HIS A 23 25.75 4.32 9.11
N PHE A 24 24.87 5.09 8.44
CA PHE A 24 24.24 4.61 7.21
C PHE A 24 25.20 4.60 6.03
N ILE A 25 25.99 5.66 5.89
CA ILE A 25 27.04 5.73 4.87
C ILE A 25 28.04 4.58 5.08
N LEU A 26 28.46 4.34 6.32
CA LEU A 26 29.37 3.24 6.66
C LEU A 26 28.74 1.88 6.35
N PHE A 27 27.46 1.66 6.68
CA PHE A 27 26.74 0.43 6.36
C PHE A 27 26.68 0.17 4.85
N ILE A 28 26.26 1.17 4.06
CA ILE A 28 26.22 1.06 2.60
C ILE A 28 27.61 0.80 2.03
N LEU A 29 28.63 1.53 2.48
CA LEU A 29 30.00 1.36 2.03
C LEU A 29 30.63 0.02 2.44
N LEU A 30 30.12 -0.66 3.47
CA LEU A 30 30.62 -1.98 3.89
C LEU A 30 29.84 -3.13 3.24
N VAL A 31 28.52 -3.02 3.12
CA VAL A 31 27.65 -4.10 2.64
C VAL A 31 27.49 -4.08 1.12
N ALA A 32 27.45 -2.91 0.49
CA ALA A 32 27.31 -2.83 -0.97
C ALA A 32 28.51 -3.44 -1.70
N PRO A 33 29.78 -3.24 -1.27
CA PRO A 33 30.91 -3.94 -1.89
C PRO A 33 30.86 -5.45 -1.68
N LEU A 34 30.42 -5.96 -0.52
CA LEU A 34 30.25 -7.40 -0.30
C LEU A 34 29.19 -8.01 -1.23
N PHE A 35 28.07 -7.30 -1.43
CA PHE A 35 27.06 -7.64 -2.44
C PHE A 35 27.64 -7.62 -3.85
N MET A 36 28.45 -6.62 -4.19
CA MET A 36 29.09 -6.49 -5.50
C MET A 36 30.18 -7.53 -5.72
N THR A 37 30.99 -7.88 -4.72
CA THR A 37 31.98 -8.95 -4.77
C THR A 37 31.31 -10.31 -4.95
N TRP A 38 30.14 -10.52 -4.32
CA TRP A 38 29.32 -11.71 -4.54
C TRP A 38 28.71 -11.74 -5.96
N MET A 39 28.10 -10.65 -6.44
CA MET A 39 27.63 -10.51 -7.82
C MET A 39 28.76 -10.69 -8.84
N TYR A 40 29.95 -10.18 -8.54
CA TYR A 40 31.14 -10.26 -9.39
C TYR A 40 31.74 -11.67 -9.40
N SER A 41 31.69 -12.38 -8.27
CA SER A 41 31.99 -13.81 -8.17
C SER A 41 31.04 -14.68 -9.02
N PHE A 42 29.84 -14.19 -9.33
CA PHE A 42 28.94 -14.82 -10.30
C PHE A 42 29.21 -14.38 -11.75
N ARG A 43 29.79 -13.18 -11.99
CA ARG A 43 30.14 -12.66 -13.32
C ARG A 43 31.28 -13.38 -14.03
N THR A 44 32.13 -14.11 -13.31
CA THR A 44 33.16 -14.94 -13.95
C THR A 44 32.59 -16.19 -14.62
N ASN A 45 31.30 -16.47 -14.42
CA ASN A 45 30.50 -17.33 -15.29
C ASN A 45 29.46 -16.44 -15.99
N SER A 46 29.18 -16.69 -17.27
CA SER A 46 28.41 -15.85 -18.20
C SER A 46 26.94 -15.59 -17.79
N ALA A 47 26.69 -14.84 -16.70
CA ALA A 47 25.43 -14.90 -15.96
C ALA A 47 24.74 -13.54 -15.71
N THR A 48 25.05 -12.48 -16.45
CA THR A 48 24.30 -11.21 -16.31
C THR A 48 22.96 -11.20 -17.05
N THR A 49 22.85 -11.91 -18.17
CA THR A 49 21.55 -12.26 -18.76
C THR A 49 20.86 -13.33 -17.93
N PHE A 50 21.63 -14.30 -17.41
CA PHE A 50 21.08 -15.38 -16.60
C PHE A 50 20.39 -14.92 -15.31
N VAL A 51 20.81 -13.87 -14.59
CA VAL A 51 20.10 -13.50 -13.34
C VAL A 51 18.75 -12.83 -13.62
N LEU A 52 18.64 -12.00 -14.66
CA LEU A 52 17.34 -11.42 -15.05
C LEU A 52 16.47 -12.47 -15.75
N ASP A 53 17.03 -13.29 -16.64
CA ASP A 53 16.33 -14.42 -17.28
C ASP A 53 15.98 -15.53 -16.28
N TRP A 54 16.76 -15.72 -15.21
CA TRP A 54 16.49 -16.67 -14.12
C TRP A 54 15.50 -16.09 -13.13
N ILE A 55 15.54 -14.79 -12.81
CA ILE A 55 14.46 -14.15 -12.04
C ILE A 55 13.17 -14.23 -12.86
N GLU A 56 13.20 -13.96 -14.17
CA GLU A 56 12.04 -14.05 -15.05
C GLU A 56 11.56 -15.49 -15.24
N GLN A 57 12.44 -16.47 -15.49
CA GLN A 57 12.10 -17.90 -15.53
C GLN A 57 11.63 -18.42 -14.18
N TYR A 58 12.26 -18.05 -13.07
CA TYR A 58 11.85 -18.46 -11.73
C TYR A 58 10.49 -17.85 -11.37
N LEU A 59 10.25 -16.58 -11.71
CA LEU A 59 8.94 -15.94 -11.58
C LEU A 59 7.89 -16.61 -12.47
N THR A 60 8.22 -16.97 -13.71
CA THR A 60 7.32 -17.62 -14.67
C THR A 60 7.02 -19.08 -14.28
N THR A 61 8.01 -19.81 -13.77
CA THR A 61 7.88 -21.21 -13.32
C THR A 61 7.15 -21.27 -11.98
N ALA A 62 7.41 -20.31 -11.07
CA ALA A 62 6.65 -20.15 -9.83
C ALA A 62 5.18 -19.83 -10.12
N THR A 63 4.87 -18.93 -11.06
CA THR A 63 3.48 -18.65 -11.46
C THR A 63 2.80 -19.82 -12.17
N ASN A 64 3.52 -20.59 -12.98
CA ASN A 64 2.96 -21.76 -13.68
C ASN A 64 2.78 -22.98 -12.77
N SER A 65 3.62 -23.14 -11.74
CA SER A 65 3.43 -24.14 -10.67
C SER A 65 2.28 -23.77 -9.72
N PHE A 66 1.88 -22.51 -9.69
CA PHE A 66 0.67 -21.97 -9.05
C PHE A 66 -0.51 -21.86 -10.03
N SER A 67 -0.59 -22.77 -11.03
CA SER A 67 -1.82 -22.87 -11.83
C SER A 67 -3.01 -23.10 -10.89
N SER A 68 -3.99 -22.22 -11.06
CA SER A 68 -5.16 -21.97 -10.24
C SER A 68 -6.11 -23.17 -10.10
N SER A 69 -5.78 -24.38 -10.57
CA SER A 69 -6.71 -25.53 -10.54
C SER A 69 -6.61 -26.38 -9.27
N SER A 70 -5.41 -26.54 -8.68
CA SER A 70 -5.23 -27.46 -7.55
C SER A 70 -5.48 -26.81 -6.18
N LEU A 71 -5.24 -25.50 -6.06
CA LEU A 71 -5.55 -24.73 -4.85
C LEU A 71 -7.03 -24.30 -4.83
N PHE A 72 -7.61 -23.88 -5.98
CA PHE A 72 -9.04 -23.58 -6.06
C PHE A 72 -9.91 -24.81 -5.80
N SER A 73 -9.60 -25.98 -6.38
CA SER A 73 -10.40 -27.18 -6.12
C SER A 73 -10.37 -27.59 -4.65
N LYS A 74 -9.23 -27.44 -3.96
CA LYS A 74 -9.11 -27.69 -2.52
C LYS A 74 -9.79 -26.63 -1.65
N ILE A 75 -9.92 -25.38 -2.10
CA ILE A 75 -10.66 -24.31 -1.41
C ILE A 75 -12.17 -24.48 -1.63
N GLN A 76 -12.63 -24.73 -2.86
CA GLN A 76 -14.04 -24.97 -3.19
C GLN A 76 -14.62 -26.22 -2.53
N GLN A 77 -13.83 -27.31 -2.47
CA GLN A 77 -14.24 -28.56 -1.82
C GLN A 77 -14.26 -28.44 -0.29
N ARG A 78 -13.53 -27.47 0.27
CA ARG A 78 -13.57 -27.11 1.70
C ARG A 78 -14.73 -26.17 2.02
N ASP A 79 -15.09 -25.27 1.10
CA ASP A 79 -16.26 -24.38 1.20
C ASP A 79 -17.60 -25.11 1.04
N GLN A 80 -17.72 -26.10 0.15
CA GLN A 80 -18.94 -26.91 0.06
C GLN A 80 -19.23 -27.68 1.37
N ASN A 81 -18.18 -28.14 2.06
CA ASN A 81 -18.30 -28.79 3.36
C ASN A 81 -18.63 -27.81 4.52
N ILE A 82 -18.36 -26.51 4.34
CA ILE A 82 -18.70 -25.45 5.30
C ILE A 82 -20.13 -24.95 5.05
N HIS A 83 -20.56 -24.84 3.78
CA HIS A 83 -21.91 -24.42 3.40
C HIS A 83 -22.98 -25.44 3.83
N GLU A 84 -22.68 -26.74 3.80
CA GLU A 84 -23.54 -27.79 4.36
C GLU A 84 -23.61 -27.77 5.90
N ARG A 85 -22.56 -27.26 6.58
CA ARG A 85 -22.51 -27.17 8.06
C ARG A 85 -23.09 -25.86 8.63
N LEU A 86 -23.32 -24.84 7.80
CA LEU A 86 -23.90 -23.55 8.22
C LEU A 86 -25.43 -23.46 8.08
N LYS A 87 -26.12 -24.51 7.61
CA LYS A 87 -27.59 -24.56 7.58
C LYS A 87 -28.24 -24.66 8.96
N PHE A 88 -27.47 -24.77 10.04
CA PHE A 88 -28.01 -24.74 11.40
C PHE A 88 -27.11 -23.90 12.32
N HIS A 89 -27.75 -22.88 12.91
CA HIS A 89 -27.33 -22.06 14.07
C HIS A 89 -26.67 -20.70 13.78
N THR A 90 -27.50 -19.67 13.97
CA THR A 90 -27.14 -18.28 14.26
C THR A 90 -26.28 -18.19 15.53
N ARG A 91 -25.00 -17.84 15.41
CA ARG A 91 -24.19 -17.15 16.45
C ARG A 91 -22.85 -16.67 15.88
N ARG A 92 -22.43 -15.49 16.35
CA ARG A 92 -21.27 -14.65 15.95
C ARG A 92 -19.99 -15.42 15.51
N PRO A 93 -19.21 -14.93 14.52
CA PRO A 93 -17.93 -15.54 14.18
C PRO A 93 -16.91 -15.28 15.30
N SER A 94 -16.26 -16.36 15.76
CA SER A 94 -15.15 -16.32 16.73
C SER A 94 -13.81 -15.94 16.07
N LEU A 95 -12.92 -15.34 16.86
CA LEU A 95 -11.53 -14.88 16.62
C LEU A 95 -10.55 -15.77 15.81
N LYS A 96 -10.96 -16.92 15.25
CA LYS A 96 -10.06 -17.89 14.60
C LYS A 96 -9.61 -17.53 13.18
N ASN A 97 -10.16 -16.48 12.56
CA ASN A 97 -9.79 -16.08 11.19
C ASN A 97 -8.57 -15.14 11.10
N LEU A 98 -8.04 -14.63 12.22
CA LEU A 98 -6.84 -13.78 12.24
C LEU A 98 -5.51 -14.54 12.00
N LEU A 99 -5.51 -15.89 12.06
CA LEU A 99 -4.28 -16.71 12.09
C LEU A 99 -3.85 -17.30 10.72
N MET A 100 -4.33 -16.77 9.60
CA MET A 100 -3.83 -17.20 8.28
C MET A 100 -2.57 -16.44 7.84
N VAL A 101 -2.39 -15.18 8.26
CA VAL A 101 -1.23 -14.37 7.85
C VAL A 101 0.04 -14.70 8.66
N ASP A 102 -0.10 -15.01 9.96
CA ASP A 102 1.00 -15.52 10.80
C ASP A 102 1.65 -16.78 10.20
N ARG A 103 0.84 -17.65 9.58
CA ARG A 103 1.33 -18.91 9.01
C ARG A 103 2.01 -18.77 7.65
N PHE A 104 1.87 -17.64 6.97
CA PHE A 104 2.55 -17.42 5.69
C PHE A 104 4.03 -17.08 5.85
N HIS A 105 4.42 -16.51 7.00
CA HIS A 105 5.80 -16.10 7.25
C HIS A 105 6.56 -17.01 8.22
N ASP A 106 5.90 -17.67 9.18
CA ASP A 106 6.61 -18.41 10.22
C ASP A 106 6.84 -19.90 9.93
N HIS A 107 6.16 -20.51 8.94
CA HIS A 107 6.26 -21.95 8.68
C HIS A 107 6.39 -22.28 7.19
N TRP A 108 7.57 -22.07 6.60
CA TRP A 108 8.00 -22.86 5.45
C TRP A 108 8.89 -24.01 5.96
N PRO A 109 8.42 -25.27 5.97
CA PRO A 109 9.23 -26.36 6.49
C PRO A 109 10.47 -26.58 5.61
N ILE A 110 11.62 -26.36 6.23
CA ILE A 110 12.90 -26.94 5.84
C ILE A 110 12.71 -28.46 5.90
N SER A 111 13.15 -29.17 4.87
CA SER A 111 13.06 -30.63 4.64
C SER A 111 11.73 -31.18 4.07
N ALA A 112 11.61 -31.16 2.75
CA ALA A 112 10.79 -32.12 1.99
C ALA A 112 11.34 -32.27 0.56
N VAL A 113 12.61 -32.67 0.44
CA VAL A 113 13.11 -33.35 -0.77
C VAL A 113 13.74 -34.65 -0.30
N ALA A 114 12.89 -35.61 0.02
CA ALA A 114 13.29 -37.00 0.11
C ALA A 114 12.09 -37.88 -0.21
N THR A 115 12.29 -38.66 -1.29
CA THR A 115 11.65 -39.96 -1.57
C THR A 115 10.15 -40.01 -1.80
N THR A 116 9.77 -40.11 -3.07
CA THR A 116 8.66 -40.93 -3.57
C THR A 116 9.21 -41.67 -4.79
N SER A 117 9.74 -42.90 -4.67
CA SER A 117 8.98 -44.16 -4.77
C SER A 117 7.76 -44.05 -5.69
N ASP A 118 7.94 -44.46 -6.95
CA ASP A 118 6.85 -44.98 -7.76
C ASP A 118 7.28 -46.34 -8.31
N GLY A 119 6.58 -47.37 -7.85
CA GLY A 119 6.43 -48.60 -8.59
C GLY A 119 5.07 -48.58 -9.25
N THR A 120 4.97 -49.08 -10.48
CA THR A 120 3.84 -49.92 -10.88
C THR A 120 4.22 -50.79 -12.08
N LEU A 121 3.86 -52.07 -11.91
CA LEU A 121 3.69 -53.18 -12.86
C LEU A 121 3.04 -52.76 -14.20
N ASN A 122 3.22 -53.42 -15.35
CA ASN A 122 3.00 -54.87 -15.60
C ASN A 122 3.53 -55.37 -16.97
N SER A 123 3.97 -56.64 -16.99
CA SER A 123 3.98 -57.69 -18.06
C SER A 123 4.37 -57.33 -19.52
N SER A 124 5.30 -58.04 -20.20
CA SER A 124 5.22 -59.47 -20.58
C SER A 124 6.54 -59.99 -21.20
N THR A 125 6.95 -61.22 -20.82
CA THR A 125 7.57 -62.35 -21.59
C THR A 125 8.22 -62.06 -22.97
N THR A 126 9.44 -62.48 -23.35
CA THR A 126 10.00 -63.87 -23.37
C THR A 126 11.49 -63.87 -23.86
N THR A 127 12.35 -64.68 -23.20
CA THR A 127 13.55 -65.46 -23.66
C THR A 127 14.75 -64.91 -24.48
N MET A 128 15.94 -65.23 -23.93
CA MET A 128 17.16 -65.84 -24.51
C MET A 128 18.36 -65.01 -25.05
N SER A 129 19.45 -65.07 -24.26
CA SER A 129 20.88 -65.34 -24.57
C SER A 129 21.60 -64.66 -25.76
N THR A 130 22.70 -63.94 -25.49
CA THR A 130 24.12 -64.38 -25.65
C THR A 130 25.11 -63.20 -25.80
N ASN A 131 26.31 -63.40 -25.24
CA ASN A 131 27.64 -62.96 -25.68
C ASN A 131 28.04 -61.47 -25.76
N ALA A 132 28.91 -61.12 -24.80
CA ALA A 132 30.32 -60.71 -24.99
C ALA A 132 30.68 -59.80 -26.19
N GLY A 133 31.12 -58.58 -25.85
CA GLY A 133 31.88 -57.71 -26.75
C GLY A 133 32.54 -56.56 -25.98
N ARG A 134 33.82 -56.74 -25.64
CA ARG A 134 34.73 -55.70 -25.12
C ARG A 134 34.92 -54.58 -26.16
N SER A 135 34.81 -53.32 -25.75
CA SER A 135 35.76 -52.27 -26.15
C SER A 135 35.66 -51.02 -25.25
N SER A 136 36.74 -50.85 -24.48
CA SER A 136 37.30 -49.65 -23.86
C SER A 136 36.74 -48.27 -24.21
N SER A 137 36.44 -47.46 -23.19
CA SER A 137 37.06 -46.12 -23.05
C SER A 137 36.90 -45.55 -21.62
N SER A 138 38.06 -45.29 -21.01
CA SER A 138 38.36 -44.29 -19.97
C SER A 138 37.31 -43.94 -18.91
N SER A 139 37.53 -44.50 -17.71
CA SER A 139 37.05 -43.95 -16.43
C SER A 139 37.75 -42.63 -16.10
N ILE A 140 37.03 -41.52 -16.15
CA ILE A 140 37.36 -40.32 -15.37
C ILE A 140 36.22 -40.16 -14.35
N SER A 141 36.52 -40.47 -13.10
CA SER A 141 35.69 -40.16 -11.95
C SER A 141 35.71 -38.65 -11.72
N SER A 142 34.71 -37.93 -12.24
CA SER A 142 34.40 -36.57 -11.78
C SER A 142 33.44 -36.67 -10.59
N SER A 143 33.99 -36.55 -9.39
CA SER A 143 33.22 -36.21 -8.21
C SER A 143 32.62 -34.81 -8.40
N SER A 144 31.40 -34.71 -8.91
CA SER A 144 30.60 -33.49 -8.85
C SER A 144 30.03 -33.35 -7.45
N SER A 145 30.81 -32.71 -6.56
CA SER A 145 30.25 -32.12 -5.35
C SER A 145 29.22 -31.07 -5.76
N SER A 146 27.94 -31.39 -5.68
CA SER A 146 26.85 -30.44 -5.81
C SER A 146 26.89 -29.50 -4.60
N SER A 147 27.64 -28.40 -4.73
CA SER A 147 27.52 -27.27 -3.82
C SER A 147 26.14 -26.64 -4.02
N SER A 148 25.17 -27.02 -3.19
CA SER A 148 23.91 -26.29 -3.07
C SER A 148 24.21 -24.91 -2.52
N THR A 149 24.39 -23.92 -3.39
CA THR A 149 24.59 -22.53 -3.00
C THR A 149 23.27 -21.99 -2.47
N THR A 150 23.09 -22.08 -1.15
CA THR A 150 21.99 -21.39 -0.46
C THR A 150 22.16 -19.88 -0.66
N LEU A 151 21.14 -19.24 -1.26
CA LEU A 151 21.11 -17.78 -1.38
C LEU A 151 21.38 -17.12 -0.01
N PRO A 152 22.20 -16.06 0.05
CA PRO A 152 22.38 -15.29 1.27
C PRO A 152 21.04 -14.83 1.82
N TRP A 153 20.89 -14.83 3.15
CA TRP A 153 19.60 -14.60 3.82
C TRP A 153 18.95 -13.28 3.42
N TYR A 154 19.74 -12.21 3.26
CA TYR A 154 19.24 -10.89 2.87
C TYR A 154 18.62 -10.89 1.46
N LEU A 155 19.21 -11.62 0.51
CA LEU A 155 18.65 -11.80 -0.83
C LEU A 155 17.34 -12.59 -0.80
N LYS A 156 17.24 -13.61 0.06
CA LYS A 156 15.96 -14.32 0.27
C LYS A 156 14.89 -13.37 0.81
N GLN A 157 15.23 -12.51 1.77
CA GLN A 157 14.28 -11.55 2.33
C GLN A 157 13.80 -10.55 1.28
N SER A 158 14.71 -10.04 0.45
CA SER A 158 14.33 -9.12 -0.61
C SER A 158 13.48 -9.78 -1.70
N ILE A 159 13.75 -11.04 -2.06
CA ILE A 159 12.88 -11.81 -2.96
C ILE A 159 11.50 -12.03 -2.32
N ILE A 160 11.43 -12.33 -1.02
CA ILE A 160 10.16 -12.45 -0.29
C ILE A 160 9.39 -11.13 -0.33
N GLN A 161 10.04 -9.98 -0.12
CA GLN A 161 9.40 -8.67 -0.18
C GLN A 161 8.83 -8.39 -1.57
N VAL A 162 9.62 -8.62 -2.61
CA VAL A 162 9.18 -8.48 -4.01
C VAL A 162 7.98 -9.39 -4.25
N LEU A 163 8.08 -10.69 -3.98
CA LEU A 163 6.95 -11.64 -4.15
C LEU A 163 5.71 -11.27 -3.31
N SER A 164 5.91 -10.72 -2.12
CA SER A 164 4.80 -10.28 -1.26
C SER A 164 3.99 -9.17 -1.90
N GLN A 165 4.63 -8.18 -2.55
CA GLN A 165 3.92 -7.10 -3.26
C GLN A 165 3.02 -7.62 -4.39
N LYS A 166 3.46 -8.62 -5.15
CA LYS A 166 2.62 -9.23 -6.21
C LYS A 166 1.38 -9.90 -5.64
N ASN A 167 1.53 -10.59 -4.51
CA ASN A 167 0.40 -11.23 -3.83
C ASN A 167 -0.53 -10.22 -3.16
N LEU A 168 -0.02 -9.07 -2.71
CA LEU A 168 -0.86 -8.01 -2.15
C LEU A 168 -1.83 -7.44 -3.18
N SER A 169 -1.37 -7.17 -4.41
CA SER A 169 -2.26 -6.69 -5.48
C SER A 169 -3.32 -7.73 -5.86
N SER A 170 -3.02 -9.03 -5.80
CA SER A 170 -4.03 -10.06 -6.06
C SER A 170 -5.03 -10.21 -4.90
N LEU A 171 -4.63 -9.93 -3.65
CA LEU A 171 -5.56 -9.87 -2.53
C LEU A 171 -6.61 -8.77 -2.70
N CYS A 172 -6.28 -7.65 -3.36
CA CYS A 172 -7.26 -6.61 -3.67
C CYS A 172 -8.43 -7.11 -4.52
N GLU A 173 -8.23 -8.14 -5.37
CA GLU A 173 -9.32 -8.76 -6.16
C GLU A 173 -10.17 -9.74 -5.33
N VAL A 174 -9.56 -10.34 -4.30
CA VAL A 174 -10.18 -11.38 -3.46
C VAL A 174 -10.86 -10.79 -2.23
N VAL A 175 -10.55 -9.53 -1.88
CA VAL A 175 -11.38 -8.77 -0.94
C VAL A 175 -12.77 -8.68 -1.54
N ASN A 176 -13.66 -9.56 -1.07
CA ASN A 176 -15.06 -9.55 -1.44
C ASN A 176 -15.65 -8.21 -0.99
N SER A 177 -15.72 -7.25 -1.90
CA SER A 177 -16.66 -6.15 -1.76
C SER A 177 -18.05 -6.76 -1.75
N THR A 178 -18.64 -6.84 -0.56
CA THR A 178 -20.08 -7.06 -0.50
C THR A 178 -20.74 -5.84 -1.12
N HIS A 179 -21.87 -6.00 -1.80
CA HIS A 179 -22.62 -4.86 -2.36
C HIS A 179 -22.85 -3.74 -1.32
N TRP A 180 -22.89 -4.10 -0.04
CA TRP A 180 -22.97 -3.20 1.09
C TRP A 180 -21.78 -2.21 1.16
N THR A 181 -20.52 -2.62 0.99
CA THR A 181 -19.38 -1.67 1.05
C THR A 181 -19.34 -0.73 -0.16
N VAL A 182 -19.81 -1.20 -1.31
CA VAL A 182 -19.75 -0.45 -2.57
C VAL A 182 -20.67 0.78 -2.51
N ARG A 183 -21.84 0.66 -1.85
CA ARG A 183 -22.89 1.69 -1.81
C ARG A 183 -23.32 2.04 -0.38
N TRP A 184 -22.36 2.00 0.55
CA TRP A 184 -22.69 2.05 1.97
C TRP A 184 -23.36 3.37 2.38
N MET A 185 -23.04 4.51 1.75
CA MET A 185 -23.72 5.76 2.09
C MET A 185 -25.16 5.76 1.57
N ALA A 186 -25.38 5.27 0.35
CA ALA A 186 -26.70 5.17 -0.27
C ALA A 186 -27.62 4.22 0.50
N ASP A 187 -27.11 3.05 0.88
CA ASP A 187 -27.86 2.02 1.59
C ASP A 187 -28.25 2.47 3.02
N HIS A 188 -27.56 3.47 3.59
CA HIS A 188 -27.83 4.05 4.92
C HIS A 188 -28.26 5.53 4.84
N TYR A 189 -29.04 5.86 3.81
CA TYR A 189 -29.56 7.21 3.61
C TYR A 189 -30.28 7.75 4.86
N ASN A 190 -31.11 6.94 5.52
CA ASN A 190 -31.94 7.41 6.63
C ASN A 190 -31.13 7.83 7.86
N GLU A 191 -30.02 7.14 8.10
CA GLU A 191 -29.08 7.34 9.19
C GLU A 191 -28.17 8.56 8.94
N LEU A 192 -27.88 8.86 7.67
CA LEU A 192 -26.86 9.84 7.27
C LEU A 192 -27.44 11.16 6.75
N LYS A 193 -28.68 11.20 6.23
CA LYS A 193 -29.25 12.37 5.53
C LYS A 193 -29.21 13.69 6.30
N ASN A 194 -29.35 13.62 7.63
CA ASN A 194 -29.35 14.79 8.50
C ASN A 194 -27.95 15.23 8.95
N LYS A 195 -26.92 14.43 8.67
CA LYS A 195 -25.52 14.76 8.94
C LYS A 195 -24.96 15.63 7.81
N THR A 196 -23.88 16.34 8.12
CA THR A 196 -22.98 16.95 7.13
C THR A 196 -21.84 15.98 6.85
N LEU A 197 -21.12 16.11 5.73
CA LEU A 197 -20.09 15.11 5.40
C LEU A 197 -18.95 15.07 6.44
N ASN A 198 -18.62 16.20 7.08
CA ASN A 198 -17.65 16.26 8.16
C ASN A 198 -18.13 15.63 9.50
N GLN A 199 -19.38 15.16 9.58
CA GLN A 199 -19.94 14.41 10.71
C GLN A 199 -20.10 12.92 10.41
N VAL A 200 -19.78 12.49 9.19
CA VAL A 200 -19.78 11.08 8.80
C VAL A 200 -18.37 10.53 9.00
N LEU A 201 -18.26 9.33 9.57
CA LEU A 201 -16.99 8.64 9.69
C LEU A 201 -16.63 8.00 8.33
N LEU A 202 -15.57 8.50 7.71
CA LEU A 202 -15.11 8.12 6.38
C LEU A 202 -13.83 7.27 6.48
N PRO A 203 -13.82 6.05 5.94
CA PRO A 203 -12.57 5.34 5.76
C PRO A 203 -11.78 5.99 4.62
N GLY A 204 -10.54 6.33 4.90
CA GLY A 204 -9.59 6.90 3.96
C GLY A 204 -8.33 6.06 3.84
N THR A 205 -7.54 6.35 2.82
CA THR A 205 -6.20 5.78 2.63
C THR A 205 -5.15 6.88 2.70
N HIS A 206 -4.04 6.62 3.38
CA HIS A 206 -2.88 7.52 3.40
C HIS A 206 -2.02 7.28 2.16
N ASP A 207 -1.52 8.36 1.56
CA ASP A 207 -0.80 8.35 0.29
C ASP A 207 -1.48 7.42 -0.75
N SER A 208 -2.76 7.67 -1.00
CA SER A 208 -3.70 6.70 -1.57
C SER A 208 -3.29 6.10 -2.91
N LEU A 209 -2.46 6.82 -3.65
CA LEU A 209 -2.14 6.56 -5.06
C LEU A 209 -0.72 5.99 -5.25
N THR A 210 -0.16 5.34 -4.22
CA THR A 210 1.18 4.71 -4.27
C THR A 210 1.17 3.27 -4.76
N TYR A 211 0.01 2.73 -5.15
CA TYR A 211 -0.13 1.33 -5.60
C TYR A 211 0.68 0.98 -6.85
N ASP A 212 0.99 1.97 -7.69
CA ASP A 212 1.87 1.79 -8.85
C ASP A 212 3.36 1.82 -8.51
N ILE A 213 3.74 2.21 -7.29
CA ILE A 213 5.13 2.21 -6.82
C ILE A 213 5.48 0.80 -6.34
N ASN A 214 5.85 -0.07 -7.28
CA ASN A 214 6.26 -1.45 -7.00
C ASN A 214 7.21 -1.97 -8.10
N PHE A 215 7.85 -3.12 -7.85
CA PHE A 215 8.84 -3.70 -8.77
C PHE A 215 8.25 -4.35 -10.03
N TYR A 216 6.93 -4.49 -10.13
CA TYR A 216 6.28 -5.22 -11.23
C TYR A 216 5.58 -4.31 -12.22
N ASN A 217 5.35 -3.05 -11.85
CA ASN A 217 4.78 -2.08 -12.77
C ASN A 217 5.87 -1.54 -13.69
N ASN A 218 5.66 -1.65 -15.01
CA ASN A 218 6.60 -1.15 -16.03
C ASN A 218 6.44 0.36 -16.31
N ARG A 219 5.46 1.02 -15.67
CA ARG A 219 5.16 2.46 -15.87
C ARG A 219 6.05 3.33 -14.99
N SER A 220 7.32 3.50 -15.36
CA SER A 220 8.22 4.51 -14.77
C SER A 220 8.34 4.49 -13.22
N SER A 221 7.87 3.44 -12.55
CA SER A 221 7.59 3.35 -11.09
C SER A 221 8.85 3.37 -10.22
N LEU A 222 10.02 3.36 -10.85
CA LEU A 222 11.33 3.42 -10.21
C LEU A 222 12.08 4.71 -10.57
N LEU A 223 11.37 5.70 -11.11
CA LEU A 223 11.89 7.05 -11.27
C LEU A 223 11.60 7.84 -10.01
N PHE A 224 12.66 8.38 -9.41
CA PHE A 224 12.50 9.30 -8.28
C PHE A 224 11.66 10.50 -8.69
N SER A 225 10.74 10.86 -7.79
CA SER A 225 9.91 12.05 -7.88
C SER A 225 10.54 13.21 -7.14
N ASN A 226 9.89 14.37 -7.21
CA ASN A 226 10.40 15.61 -6.64
C ASN A 226 10.31 15.67 -5.10
N ASP A 227 9.63 14.72 -4.47
CA ASP A 227 9.44 14.62 -3.01
C ASP A 227 10.46 13.70 -2.33
N ILE A 228 11.42 13.13 -3.07
CA ILE A 228 12.47 12.29 -2.49
C ILE A 228 13.28 13.03 -1.42
N ASP A 229 13.51 12.36 -0.29
CA ASP A 229 14.40 12.86 0.74
C ASP A 229 15.84 13.09 0.20
N SER A 230 16.39 14.26 0.50
CA SER A 230 17.70 14.68 -0.02
C SER A 230 18.86 13.78 0.43
N MET A 231 18.76 13.16 1.61
CA MET A 231 19.76 12.24 2.14
C MET A 231 19.66 10.91 1.38
N LEU A 232 18.46 10.37 1.23
CA LEU A 232 18.21 9.17 0.42
C LEU A 232 18.74 9.33 -1.02
N LEU A 233 18.51 10.49 -1.65
CA LEU A 233 19.02 10.77 -2.99
C LEU A 233 20.56 10.81 -3.05
N LYS A 234 21.22 11.42 -2.05
CA LYS A 234 22.69 11.44 -1.96
C LYS A 234 23.26 10.03 -1.81
N LEU A 235 22.64 9.21 -0.97
CA LEU A 235 23.07 7.83 -0.71
C LEU A 235 22.87 6.95 -1.95
N PHE A 236 21.74 7.11 -2.63
CA PHE A 236 21.51 6.47 -3.91
C PHE A 236 22.62 6.82 -4.92
N ASN A 237 23.06 8.08 -4.96
CA ASN A 237 24.06 8.59 -5.91
C ASN A 237 25.52 8.27 -5.59
N LEU A 238 25.83 7.58 -4.50
CA LEU A 238 27.19 7.14 -4.22
C LEU A 238 27.70 6.14 -5.28
N PRO A 239 28.92 6.31 -5.83
CA PRO A 239 29.39 5.58 -7.02
C PRO A 239 29.59 4.07 -6.80
N PHE A 240 29.77 3.63 -5.56
CA PHE A 240 30.02 2.22 -5.22
C PHE A 240 28.75 1.48 -4.77
N VAL A 241 27.59 2.13 -4.86
CA VAL A 241 26.32 1.59 -4.39
C VAL A 241 25.54 1.04 -5.58
N SER A 242 25.18 -0.24 -5.49
CA SER A 242 24.35 -0.89 -6.51
C SER A 242 22.97 -0.22 -6.56
N LYS A 243 22.61 0.35 -7.72
CA LYS A 243 21.28 0.98 -7.90
C LYS A 243 20.13 -0.01 -7.74
N PRO A 244 20.17 -1.22 -8.36
CA PRO A 244 19.14 -2.23 -8.13
C PRO A 244 18.98 -2.58 -6.65
N PHE A 245 20.09 -2.64 -5.91
CA PHE A 245 20.08 -2.89 -4.47
C PHE A 245 19.42 -1.76 -3.68
N MET A 246 19.65 -0.50 -4.05
CA MET A 246 18.97 0.63 -3.41
C MET A 246 17.48 0.64 -3.68
N TYR A 247 17.05 0.35 -4.91
CA TYR A 247 15.63 0.21 -5.22
C TYR A 247 14.97 -0.87 -4.36
N MET A 248 15.63 -2.02 -4.24
CA MET A 248 15.19 -3.14 -3.39
C MET A 248 14.93 -2.72 -1.94
N ILE A 249 15.72 -1.78 -1.41
CA ILE A 249 15.56 -1.25 -0.06
C ILE A 249 14.46 -0.19 -0.02
N MET A 250 14.46 0.77 -0.94
CA MET A 250 13.68 2.00 -0.82
C MET A 250 12.22 1.87 -1.28
N VAL A 251 11.95 1.08 -2.33
CA VAL A 251 10.59 0.95 -2.89
C VAL A 251 9.57 0.40 -1.89
N PRO A 252 9.88 -0.62 -1.05
CA PRO A 252 8.95 -1.08 -0.03
C PRO A 252 8.55 -0.03 1.02
N TRP A 253 9.35 1.03 1.18
CA TRP A 253 9.03 2.15 2.07
C TRP A 253 8.22 3.27 1.41
N ALA A 254 8.13 3.23 0.08
CA ALA A 254 7.38 4.21 -0.70
C ALA A 254 5.93 3.77 -0.99
N ASN A 255 5.66 2.46 -0.98
CA ASN A 255 4.33 1.91 -1.22
C ASN A 255 3.52 1.87 0.09
N THR A 256 2.36 2.51 0.09
CA THR A 256 1.43 2.54 1.23
C THR A 256 0.11 1.83 0.93
N GLN A 257 -0.22 1.62 -0.34
CA GLN A 257 -1.45 0.97 -0.80
C GLN A 257 -1.16 -0.04 -1.90
N SER A 258 -1.86 -1.17 -1.94
CA SER A 258 -1.71 -2.16 -3.03
C SER A 258 -2.86 -2.17 -4.03
N CYS A 259 -4.00 -1.59 -3.65
CA CYS A 259 -5.22 -1.59 -4.46
C CYS A 259 -5.34 -0.29 -5.25
N HIS A 260 -5.75 -0.39 -6.52
CA HIS A 260 -5.98 0.81 -7.34
C HIS A 260 -7.28 1.54 -6.92
N VAL A 261 -7.52 2.71 -7.50
CA VAL A 261 -8.59 3.63 -7.07
C VAL A 261 -9.98 2.97 -7.12
N THR A 262 -10.33 2.31 -8.23
CA THR A 262 -11.63 1.61 -8.33
C THR A 262 -11.80 0.55 -7.23
N GLN A 263 -10.77 -0.24 -6.94
CA GLN A 263 -10.81 -1.23 -5.85
C GLN A 263 -10.99 -0.55 -4.48
N GLN A 264 -10.24 0.52 -4.19
CA GLN A 264 -10.40 1.31 -2.97
C GLN A 264 -11.86 1.78 -2.80
N LEU A 265 -12.45 2.33 -3.86
CA LEU A 265 -13.84 2.77 -3.86
C LEU A 265 -14.82 1.61 -3.65
N MET A 266 -14.63 0.47 -4.32
CA MET A 266 -15.49 -0.71 -4.14
C MET A 266 -15.39 -1.31 -2.73
N HIS A 267 -14.24 -1.21 -2.08
CA HIS A 267 -14.04 -1.68 -0.71
C HIS A 267 -14.60 -0.72 0.35
N GLY A 268 -15.08 0.46 -0.06
CA GLY A 268 -15.76 1.43 0.79
C GLY A 268 -14.97 2.68 1.15
N ILE A 269 -13.74 2.84 0.63
CA ILE A 269 -12.92 4.06 0.83
C ILE A 269 -13.63 5.26 0.21
N ARG A 270 -13.69 6.37 0.95
CA ARG A 270 -14.33 7.63 0.52
C ARG A 270 -13.46 8.86 0.72
N TYR A 271 -12.26 8.72 1.25
CA TYR A 271 -11.28 9.80 1.37
C TYR A 271 -9.94 9.36 0.78
N PHE A 272 -9.36 10.20 -0.07
CA PHE A 272 -8.08 9.96 -0.72
C PHE A 272 -7.10 11.09 -0.35
N ASP A 273 -5.99 10.72 0.31
CA ASP A 273 -4.85 11.61 0.56
C ASP A 273 -3.90 11.57 -0.65
N ILE A 274 -3.79 12.68 -1.36
CA ILE A 274 -3.16 12.74 -2.68
C ILE A 274 -1.97 13.70 -2.65
N ARG A 275 -0.79 13.14 -2.94
CA ARG A 275 0.43 13.90 -3.26
C ARG A 275 0.63 13.96 -4.77
N ILE A 276 1.05 15.12 -5.26
CA ILE A 276 1.23 15.39 -6.69
C ILE A 276 2.67 15.78 -6.96
N CYS A 277 3.28 15.14 -7.95
CA CYS A 277 4.57 15.52 -8.47
C CYS A 277 4.50 15.79 -9.97
N LYS A 278 5.19 16.84 -10.41
CA LYS A 278 5.39 17.15 -11.83
C LYS A 278 6.51 16.31 -12.43
N ASP A 279 6.20 15.52 -13.45
CA ASP A 279 7.17 14.81 -14.27
C ASP A 279 7.44 15.58 -15.57
N GLU A 280 8.57 16.30 -15.63
CA GLU A 280 8.94 17.10 -16.82
C GLU A 280 9.32 16.25 -18.04
N ARG A 281 9.53 14.94 -17.86
CA ARG A 281 9.86 14.02 -18.96
C ARG A 281 8.60 13.66 -19.76
N GLU A 282 7.42 13.90 -19.21
CA GLU A 282 6.16 13.59 -19.87
C GLU A 282 5.86 14.59 -21.00
N PRO A 283 5.72 14.12 -22.24
CA PRO A 283 5.54 14.98 -23.39
C PRO A 283 4.15 15.65 -23.38
N PHE A 284 3.13 14.95 -22.88
CA PHE A 284 1.77 15.45 -22.79
C PHE A 284 1.52 16.13 -21.46
N ILE A 285 1.07 17.40 -21.49
CA ILE A 285 0.91 18.23 -20.29
C ILE A 285 -0.02 17.59 -19.25
N GLN A 286 -1.09 16.93 -19.67
CA GLN A 286 -2.05 16.24 -18.79
C GLN A 286 -1.42 15.05 -18.03
N ASN A 287 -0.37 14.44 -18.60
CA ASN A 287 0.33 13.29 -18.01
C ASN A 287 1.50 13.72 -17.13
N ARG A 288 1.85 15.02 -17.11
CA ARG A 288 2.92 15.55 -16.26
C ARG A 288 2.59 15.47 -14.78
N PHE A 289 1.31 15.42 -14.41
CA PHE A 289 0.90 15.34 -13.01
C PHE A 289 0.65 13.88 -12.63
N LYS A 290 1.48 13.39 -11.74
CA LYS A 290 1.44 12.02 -11.23
C LYS A 290 1.35 12.03 -9.71
N SER A 291 0.82 10.96 -9.14
CA SER A 291 1.01 10.72 -7.72
C SER A 291 2.50 10.50 -7.41
N CYS A 292 2.88 10.69 -6.15
CA CYS A 292 4.23 10.38 -5.72
C CYS A 292 4.34 10.05 -4.25
N HIS A 293 5.37 9.25 -3.94
CA HIS A 293 5.93 9.10 -2.61
C HIS A 293 7.36 8.59 -2.75
N ASN A 294 8.36 9.48 -2.73
CA ASN A 294 9.77 9.26 -3.17
C ASN A 294 9.95 8.85 -4.65
N TYR A 295 9.02 8.09 -5.20
CA TYR A 295 8.93 7.69 -6.60
C TYR A 295 7.65 8.21 -7.23
N PHE A 296 7.67 8.40 -8.55
CA PHE A 296 6.46 8.65 -9.31
C PHE A 296 5.54 7.42 -9.31
N GLY A 297 4.25 7.66 -9.09
CA GLY A 297 3.18 6.67 -9.18
C GLY A 297 2.25 6.92 -10.38
N SER A 298 0.96 6.75 -10.14
CA SER A 298 -0.11 6.79 -11.14
C SER A 298 -0.31 8.17 -11.78
N TYR A 299 -0.76 8.17 -13.02
CA TYR A 299 -1.23 9.40 -13.69
C TYR A 299 -2.51 9.90 -13.03
N ILE A 300 -2.58 11.19 -12.72
CA ILE A 300 -3.77 11.74 -12.07
C ILE A 300 -4.96 11.78 -13.01
N SER A 301 -4.73 11.91 -14.32
CA SER A 301 -5.78 11.78 -15.34
C SER A 301 -6.53 10.44 -15.22
N GLU A 302 -5.80 9.32 -15.13
CA GLU A 302 -6.39 7.98 -14.96
C GLU A 302 -7.09 7.81 -13.60
N VAL A 303 -6.60 8.49 -12.56
CA VAL A 303 -7.22 8.49 -11.22
C VAL A 303 -8.58 9.20 -11.25
N LEU A 304 -8.63 10.39 -11.86
CA LEU A 304 -9.88 11.14 -12.00
C LEU A 304 -10.90 10.38 -12.85
N GLU A 305 -10.46 9.71 -13.92
CA GLU A 305 -11.32 8.86 -14.74
C GLU A 305 -11.96 7.72 -13.91
N GLN A 306 -11.17 7.00 -13.11
CA GLN A 306 -11.68 5.94 -12.23
C GLN A 306 -12.70 6.46 -11.20
N VAL A 307 -12.48 7.65 -10.64
CA VAL A 307 -13.45 8.28 -9.71
C VAL A 307 -14.76 8.65 -10.43
N VAL A 308 -14.66 9.23 -11.62
CA VAL A 308 -15.85 9.58 -12.44
C VAL A 308 -16.62 8.32 -12.84
N ASP A 309 -15.92 7.27 -13.30
CA ASP A 309 -16.53 5.99 -13.67
C ASP A 309 -17.26 5.37 -12.49
N PHE A 310 -16.63 5.34 -11.31
CA PHE A 310 -17.28 4.84 -10.09
C PHE A 310 -18.56 5.60 -9.76
N LEU A 311 -18.53 6.94 -9.73
CA LEU A 311 -19.69 7.76 -9.39
C LEU A 311 -20.76 7.83 -10.50
N THR A 312 -20.43 7.47 -11.74
CA THR A 312 -21.39 7.51 -12.84
C THR A 312 -22.01 6.14 -13.09
N ASN A 313 -21.20 5.09 -13.08
CA ASN A 313 -21.56 3.76 -13.57
C ASN A 313 -21.72 2.72 -12.46
N ILE A 314 -21.10 2.93 -11.28
CA ILE A 314 -21.08 1.92 -10.21
C ILE A 314 -21.94 2.35 -9.01
N SER A 315 -21.77 3.58 -8.51
CA SER A 315 -22.32 4.03 -7.22
C SER A 315 -22.59 5.54 -7.17
N PRO A 316 -23.66 6.02 -7.83
CA PRO A 316 -23.94 7.45 -8.03
C PRO A 316 -24.45 8.21 -6.80
N TYR A 317 -24.58 7.56 -5.65
CA TYR A 317 -25.07 8.18 -4.40
C TYR A 317 -24.00 8.21 -3.31
N GLU A 318 -22.75 7.92 -3.64
CA GLU A 318 -21.64 7.97 -2.69
C GLU A 318 -20.96 9.35 -2.73
N PHE A 319 -20.50 9.83 -1.59
CA PHE A 319 -19.71 11.07 -1.49
C PHE A 319 -18.23 10.75 -1.36
N ILE A 320 -17.39 11.38 -2.17
CA ILE A 320 -15.94 11.18 -2.18
C ILE A 320 -15.25 12.47 -1.82
N VAL A 321 -14.20 12.37 -1.00
CA VAL A 321 -13.27 13.44 -0.70
C VAL A 321 -11.94 13.15 -1.40
N LEU A 322 -11.54 14.04 -2.30
CA LEU A 322 -10.22 14.03 -2.91
C LEU A 322 -9.41 15.16 -2.30
N ASP A 323 -8.37 14.82 -1.55
CA ASP A 323 -7.53 15.80 -0.88
C ASP A 323 -6.17 15.92 -1.56
N PHE A 324 -6.02 16.92 -2.43
CA PHE A 324 -4.76 17.25 -3.08
C PHE A 324 -3.89 18.06 -2.11
N ASN A 325 -3.25 17.33 -1.20
CA ASN A 325 -2.64 17.85 0.01
C ASN A 325 -1.21 18.41 -0.22
N HIS A 326 -0.40 17.70 -1.02
CA HIS A 326 0.99 18.08 -1.29
C HIS A 326 1.31 18.18 -2.78
N PHE A 327 2.12 19.17 -3.14
CA PHE A 327 2.56 19.42 -4.52
C PHE A 327 4.07 19.63 -4.58
N TYR A 328 4.74 18.94 -5.50
CA TYR A 328 6.19 18.99 -5.64
C TYR A 328 6.64 19.19 -7.09
N GLY A 329 7.58 20.11 -7.28
CA GLY A 329 8.10 20.46 -8.60
C GLY A 329 7.11 21.23 -9.47
N MET A 330 6.06 21.81 -8.88
CA MET A 330 5.07 22.62 -9.59
C MET A 330 5.32 24.11 -9.38
N ASN A 331 5.21 24.89 -10.45
CA ASN A 331 5.18 26.35 -10.39
C ASN A 331 3.73 26.89 -10.43
N ALA A 332 3.56 28.20 -10.33
CA ALA A 332 2.22 28.82 -10.31
C ALA A 332 1.36 28.50 -11.56
N GLU A 333 1.97 28.42 -12.74
CA GLU A 333 1.28 28.06 -13.99
C GLU A 333 0.86 26.59 -14.00
N ASP A 334 1.71 25.70 -13.48
CA ASP A 334 1.39 24.28 -13.31
C ASP A 334 0.19 24.11 -12.36
N HIS A 335 0.15 24.87 -11.26
CA HIS A 335 -0.96 24.87 -10.31
C HIS A 335 -2.27 25.39 -10.95
N GLU A 336 -2.21 26.50 -11.66
CA GLU A 336 -3.34 27.07 -12.42
C GLU A 336 -3.91 26.04 -13.41
N PHE A 337 -3.05 25.44 -14.24
CA PHE A 337 -3.46 24.44 -15.21
C PHE A 337 -4.05 23.20 -14.55
N PHE A 338 -3.36 22.63 -13.55
CA PHE A 338 -3.77 21.38 -12.93
C PHE A 338 -5.07 21.53 -12.14
N ALA A 339 -5.24 22.63 -11.41
CA ALA A 339 -6.47 22.88 -10.67
C ALA A 339 -7.66 23.10 -11.62
N MET A 340 -7.46 23.79 -12.74
CA MET A 340 -8.47 23.95 -13.79
C MET A 340 -8.80 22.61 -14.46
N TYR A 341 -7.80 21.76 -14.66
CA TYR A 341 -7.99 20.40 -15.18
C TYR A 341 -8.88 19.56 -14.26
N ILE A 342 -8.64 19.58 -12.94
CA ILE A 342 -9.51 18.92 -11.94
C ILE A 342 -10.93 19.49 -12.02
N ALA A 343 -11.06 20.81 -11.97
CA ALA A 343 -12.35 21.50 -11.98
C ALA A 343 -13.18 21.13 -13.22
N ASN A 344 -12.57 21.10 -14.40
CA ASN A 344 -13.23 20.75 -15.65
C ASN A 344 -13.59 19.26 -15.72
N THR A 345 -12.68 18.38 -15.30
CA THR A 345 -12.87 16.92 -15.36
C THR A 345 -14.00 16.48 -14.44
N LEU A 346 -14.06 17.03 -13.23
CA LEU A 346 -15.04 16.63 -12.22
C LEU A 346 -16.30 17.50 -12.18
N ASN A 347 -16.37 18.58 -12.97
CA ASN A 347 -17.32 19.70 -12.85
C ASN A 347 -18.74 19.33 -12.37
N HIS A 348 -19.42 18.43 -13.09
CA HIS A 348 -20.81 18.06 -12.82
C HIS A 348 -20.99 17.24 -11.51
N LEU A 349 -19.90 16.68 -10.98
CA LEU A 349 -19.82 15.95 -9.71
C LEU A 349 -19.27 16.82 -8.57
N LEU A 350 -18.59 17.94 -8.84
CA LEU A 350 -18.00 18.76 -7.78
C LEU A 350 -19.07 19.44 -6.92
N ILE A 351 -18.95 19.26 -5.61
CA ILE A 351 -19.60 20.07 -4.59
C ILE A 351 -18.75 21.32 -4.45
N GLN A 352 -19.21 22.43 -5.01
CA GLN A 352 -18.41 23.64 -5.20
C GLN A 352 -18.58 24.61 -4.01
N PRO A 353 -17.51 25.24 -3.50
CA PRO A 353 -17.60 26.24 -2.43
C PRO A 353 -18.47 27.45 -2.78
N SER A 354 -18.60 27.77 -4.08
CA SER A 354 -19.48 28.85 -4.54
C SER A 354 -20.98 28.51 -4.48
N GLN A 355 -21.32 27.24 -4.30
CA GLN A 355 -22.70 26.73 -4.37
C GLN A 355 -23.17 26.11 -3.04
N PHE A 356 -22.24 25.60 -2.24
CA PHE A 356 -22.52 24.84 -1.02
C PHE A 356 -21.58 25.25 0.09
N GLU A 357 -22.01 25.05 1.33
CA GLU A 357 -21.17 25.14 2.53
C GLU A 357 -20.70 23.74 2.95
N LEU A 358 -19.61 23.65 3.73
CA LEU A 358 -19.18 22.37 4.31
C LEU A 358 -20.26 21.76 5.23
N GLN A 359 -21.08 22.64 5.82
CA GLN A 359 -22.20 22.31 6.70
C GLN A 359 -23.48 21.96 5.93
N THR A 360 -23.42 21.83 4.60
CA THR A 360 -24.57 21.36 3.82
C THR A 360 -24.90 19.93 4.24
N LYS A 361 -26.16 19.69 4.64
CA LYS A 361 -26.65 18.35 4.94
C LYS A 361 -26.60 17.44 3.73
N LEU A 362 -26.32 16.16 3.97
CA LEU A 362 -26.24 15.15 2.90
C LEU A 362 -27.57 15.01 2.14
N GLU A 363 -28.73 15.19 2.79
CA GLU A 363 -30.03 15.16 2.11
C GLU A 363 -30.13 16.17 0.96
N HIS A 364 -29.56 17.36 1.13
CA HIS A 364 -29.59 18.40 0.09
C HIS A 364 -28.62 18.06 -1.03
N LEU A 365 -27.43 17.56 -0.70
CA LEU A 365 -26.44 17.15 -1.70
C LEU A 365 -26.95 15.96 -2.53
N TRP A 366 -27.61 14.98 -1.90
CA TRP A 366 -28.18 13.82 -2.57
C TRP A 366 -29.26 14.17 -3.60
N ASN A 367 -29.99 15.26 -3.40
CA ASN A 367 -30.97 15.77 -4.35
C ASN A 367 -30.34 16.45 -5.59
N THR A 368 -29.02 16.51 -5.66
CA THR A 368 -28.25 17.02 -6.82
C THR A 368 -27.42 15.89 -7.44
N SER A 369 -26.67 16.18 -8.51
CA SER A 369 -25.62 15.29 -9.05
C SER A 369 -24.26 15.45 -8.37
N LYS A 370 -24.11 16.36 -7.40
CA LYS A 370 -22.83 16.69 -6.79
C LYS A 370 -22.45 15.65 -5.74
N ARG A 371 -21.24 15.10 -5.84
CA ARG A 371 -20.74 13.96 -5.05
C ARG A 371 -19.30 14.12 -4.55
N ILE A 372 -18.52 15.05 -5.09
CA ILE A 372 -17.09 15.14 -4.78
C ILE A 372 -16.78 16.45 -4.05
N TYR A 373 -16.20 16.34 -2.85
CA TYR A 373 -15.41 17.42 -2.26
C TYR A 373 -13.96 17.28 -2.74
N ALA A 374 -13.48 18.25 -3.50
CA ALA A 374 -12.08 18.31 -3.92
C ALA A 374 -11.38 19.44 -3.16
N PHE A 375 -10.44 19.08 -2.30
CA PHE A 375 -9.62 20.01 -1.54
C PHE A 375 -8.27 20.21 -2.23
N TYR A 376 -7.78 21.46 -2.19
CA TYR A 376 -6.53 21.86 -2.79
C TYR A 376 -5.73 22.69 -1.78
N SER A 377 -4.47 22.30 -1.56
CA SER A 377 -3.61 22.85 -0.51
C SER A 377 -3.49 24.39 -0.53
N GLU A 378 -3.59 24.99 0.67
CA GLU A 378 -3.76 26.43 0.92
C GLU A 378 -2.66 27.30 0.31
N ASN A 379 -1.41 26.82 0.30
CA ASN A 379 -0.26 27.63 -0.12
C ASN A 379 -0.28 27.99 -1.61
N VAL A 380 -1.16 27.36 -2.41
CA VAL A 380 -1.11 27.50 -3.87
C VAL A 380 -2.47 27.39 -4.59
N ILE A 381 -3.62 27.51 -3.90
CA ILE A 381 -4.91 27.47 -4.62
C ILE A 381 -5.03 28.66 -5.59
N PRO A 382 -5.13 28.42 -6.91
CA PRO A 382 -5.22 29.52 -7.85
C PRO A 382 -6.55 30.27 -7.71
N LYS A 383 -6.52 31.61 -7.79
CA LYS A 383 -7.73 32.44 -7.62
C LYS A 383 -8.83 32.12 -8.62
N SER A 384 -8.47 31.64 -9.81
CA SER A 384 -9.41 31.25 -10.85
C SER A 384 -10.30 30.06 -10.46
N VAL A 385 -9.84 29.22 -9.53
CA VAL A 385 -10.52 27.96 -9.16
C VAL A 385 -11.13 27.96 -7.77
N THR A 386 -11.02 29.05 -6.99
CA THR A 386 -11.54 29.14 -5.61
C THR A 386 -13.07 28.97 -5.52
N ASN A 387 -13.78 29.20 -6.62
CA ASN A 387 -15.22 28.95 -6.70
C ASN A 387 -15.56 27.46 -6.89
N TYR A 388 -14.60 26.63 -7.30
CA TYR A 388 -14.81 25.24 -7.69
C TYR A 388 -14.17 24.23 -6.73
N LEU A 389 -12.99 24.55 -6.18
CA LEU A 389 -12.23 23.68 -5.29
C LEU A 389 -12.16 24.26 -3.88
N TRP A 390 -12.27 23.38 -2.88
CA TRP A 390 -12.16 23.76 -1.47
C TRP A 390 -10.72 24.01 -1.09
N ASN A 391 -10.51 24.87 -0.10
CA ASN A 391 -9.18 25.11 0.44
C ASN A 391 -8.87 24.07 1.52
N SER A 392 -7.73 23.40 1.44
CA SER A 392 -7.34 22.39 2.44
C SER A 392 -7.15 22.96 3.86
N SER A 393 -7.16 24.29 4.06
CA SER A 393 -7.24 24.90 5.41
C SER A 393 -8.51 24.53 6.19
N GLN A 394 -9.49 23.93 5.51
CA GLN A 394 -10.71 23.39 6.09
C GLN A 394 -10.62 21.90 6.48
N ILE A 395 -9.44 21.30 6.33
CA ILE A 395 -9.11 19.97 6.84
C ILE A 395 -8.04 20.14 7.91
N ASP A 396 -8.32 19.61 9.11
CA ASP A 396 -7.31 19.43 10.13
C ASP A 396 -6.66 18.05 9.97
N TYR A 397 -5.36 17.94 10.18
CA TYR A 397 -4.61 16.69 10.00
C TYR A 397 -3.96 16.27 11.30
N THR A 398 -3.88 14.96 11.53
CA THR A 398 -3.01 14.39 12.56
C THR A 398 -1.80 13.72 11.88
N TRP A 399 -0.60 14.00 12.37
CA TRP A 399 0.60 13.30 11.92
C TRP A 399 1.59 13.23 13.08
N ALA A 400 1.68 12.06 13.70
CA ALA A 400 2.50 11.86 14.90
C ALA A 400 4.01 11.82 14.60
N ASP A 401 4.40 11.62 13.33
CA ASP A 401 5.78 11.50 12.86
C ASP A 401 6.63 10.56 13.75
N THR A 402 6.19 9.31 13.86
CA THR A 402 6.74 8.34 14.83
C THR A 402 6.70 6.91 14.31
N THR A 403 7.62 6.08 14.80
CA THR A 403 7.53 4.62 14.71
C THR A 403 7.03 3.96 16.01
N ASN A 404 6.75 4.75 17.05
CA ASN A 404 6.23 4.25 18.32
C ASN A 404 4.70 4.21 18.31
N ILE A 405 4.16 2.99 18.43
CA ILE A 405 2.72 2.73 18.38
C ILE A 405 1.94 3.33 19.56
N ASP A 406 2.52 3.33 20.76
CA ASP A 406 1.87 3.90 21.95
C ASP A 406 1.79 5.41 21.84
N TYR A 407 2.89 6.05 21.40
CA TYR A 407 2.92 7.49 21.17
C TYR A 407 1.96 7.92 20.04
N LEU A 408 1.81 7.12 18.99
CA LEU A 408 0.81 7.39 17.94
C LEU A 408 -0.61 7.48 18.51
N ASN A 409 -0.98 6.55 19.40
CA ASN A 409 -2.29 6.58 20.05
C ASN A 409 -2.43 7.77 20.99
N GLU A 410 -1.45 7.99 21.87
CA GLU A 410 -1.44 9.11 22.83
C GLU A 410 -1.59 10.46 22.11
N TYR A 411 -0.85 10.66 21.03
CA TYR A 411 -0.93 11.85 20.19
C TYR A 411 -2.33 12.05 19.60
N ASN A 412 -2.91 11.02 19.00
CA ASN A 412 -4.25 11.11 18.40
C ASN A 412 -5.35 11.33 19.45
N VAL A 413 -5.26 10.69 20.61
CA VAL A 413 -6.17 10.94 21.75
C VAL A 413 -6.08 12.42 22.17
N GLN A 414 -4.86 12.95 22.30
CA GLN A 414 -4.67 14.35 22.68
C GLN A 414 -5.27 15.31 21.65
N VAL A 415 -5.04 15.09 20.35
CA VAL A 415 -5.62 15.92 19.29
C VAL A 415 -7.16 15.91 19.35
N LEU A 416 -7.77 14.75 19.59
CA LEU A 416 -9.22 14.65 19.74
C LEU A 416 -9.73 15.41 20.97
N VAL A 417 -9.05 15.32 22.11
CA VAL A 417 -9.41 16.08 23.32
C VAL A 417 -9.34 17.59 23.07
N GLU A 418 -8.33 18.05 22.34
CA GLU A 418 -8.14 19.47 22.00
C GLU A 418 -9.17 20.00 21.00
N ARG A 419 -9.72 19.15 20.12
CA ARG A 419 -10.71 19.53 19.11
C ARG A 419 -12.00 20.12 19.70
N GLN A 420 -12.35 19.78 20.96
CA GLN A 420 -13.51 20.24 21.74
C GLN A 420 -14.91 20.01 21.10
N GLN A 421 -15.16 20.30 19.81
CA GLN A 421 -16.36 19.94 19.01
C GLN A 421 -16.06 19.87 17.48
N VAL A 422 -16.76 18.99 16.74
CA VAL A 422 -16.69 18.87 15.26
C VAL A 422 -17.72 19.78 14.61
N MET A 423 -17.42 21.05 14.37
CA MET A 423 -18.47 21.90 13.77
C MET A 423 -18.08 22.58 12.46
N HIS A 424 -16.79 22.78 12.17
CA HIS A 424 -16.44 23.63 11.01
C HIS A 424 -15.54 22.99 9.96
N HIS A 425 -14.60 22.14 10.37
CA HIS A 425 -13.61 21.53 9.47
C HIS A 425 -13.79 20.01 9.38
N PHE A 426 -13.23 19.44 8.32
CA PHE A 426 -12.90 18.01 8.27
C PHE A 426 -11.76 17.71 9.24
N LEU A 427 -11.63 16.44 9.63
CA LEU A 427 -10.46 15.94 10.36
C LEU A 427 -9.98 14.69 9.67
N ASN A 428 -8.75 14.70 9.15
CA ASN A 428 -8.03 13.51 8.73
C ASN A 428 -7.14 13.02 9.87
N LEU A 429 -7.64 12.02 10.61
CA LEU A 429 -6.88 11.33 11.64
C LEU A 429 -6.08 10.19 11.02
N GLN A 430 -4.77 10.31 11.01
CA GLN A 430 -3.87 9.33 10.42
C GLN A 430 -3.44 8.28 11.46
N LEU A 431 -3.71 7.02 11.13
CA LEU A 431 -3.25 5.84 11.88
C LEU A 431 -2.12 5.19 11.10
N VAL A 432 -1.02 5.92 10.99
CA VAL A 432 0.18 5.51 10.24
C VAL A 432 1.43 5.72 11.10
N LEU A 433 2.41 4.83 10.94
CA LEU A 433 3.74 5.01 11.52
C LEU A 433 4.68 5.54 10.45
N THR A 434 5.47 6.55 10.80
CA THR A 434 6.38 7.21 9.87
C THR A 434 7.80 6.71 10.08
N PRO A 435 8.38 6.00 9.10
CA PRO A 435 9.76 5.52 9.20
C PRO A 435 10.74 6.69 9.12
N GLY A 436 11.73 6.70 10.02
CA GLY A 436 12.88 7.58 9.89
C GLY A 436 13.94 6.98 8.97
N ILE A 437 14.95 7.76 8.59
CA ILE A 437 16.06 7.29 7.73
C ILE A 437 16.71 6.02 8.30
N LEU A 438 16.85 5.91 9.63
CA LEU A 438 17.42 4.72 10.27
C LEU A 438 16.58 3.46 10.06
N ASP A 439 15.26 3.57 9.91
CA ASP A 439 14.39 2.44 9.64
C ASP A 439 14.62 1.89 8.22
N PHE A 440 14.87 2.77 7.24
CA PHE A 440 15.28 2.35 5.89
C PHE A 440 16.58 1.53 5.93
N VAL A 441 17.55 1.95 6.75
CA VAL A 441 18.83 1.23 6.91
C VAL A 441 18.63 -0.10 7.61
N ASN A 442 17.93 -0.05 8.73
CA ASN A 442 17.71 -1.20 9.60
C ASN A 442 16.84 -2.25 8.91
N GLY A 443 15.87 -1.83 8.11
CA GLY A 443 14.98 -2.63 7.29
C GLY A 443 15.68 -3.51 6.25
N PHE A 444 16.99 -3.32 6.04
CA PHE A 444 17.76 -4.30 5.31
C PHE A 444 18.07 -5.55 6.14
N THR A 445 18.32 -5.38 7.44
CA THR A 445 18.80 -6.46 8.31
C THR A 445 17.79 -6.97 9.32
N LYS A 446 16.83 -6.14 9.74
CA LYS A 446 15.85 -6.43 10.77
C LYS A 446 14.52 -5.77 10.46
N ARG A 447 13.42 -6.39 10.88
CA ARG A 447 12.09 -5.78 10.80
C ARG A 447 12.03 -4.50 11.65
N PRO A 448 11.19 -3.51 11.27
CA PRO A 448 10.33 -3.50 10.08
C PRO A 448 11.12 -3.30 8.79
N TYR A 449 10.67 -3.96 7.72
CA TYR A 449 11.32 -3.93 6.41
C TYR A 449 10.69 -2.95 5.41
N SER A 450 9.48 -2.49 5.69
CA SER A 450 8.63 -1.74 4.77
C SER A 450 7.52 -1.04 5.54
N VAL A 451 6.77 -0.16 4.85
CA VAL A 451 5.54 0.42 5.40
C VAL A 451 4.50 -0.68 5.66
N LEU A 452 4.51 -1.78 4.90
CA LEU A 452 3.64 -2.93 5.14
C LEU A 452 3.87 -3.58 6.53
N ASP A 453 5.12 -3.72 6.96
CA ASP A 453 5.41 -4.26 8.29
C ASP A 453 4.91 -3.32 9.39
N LEU A 454 5.04 -2.00 9.18
CA LEU A 454 4.54 -0.98 10.09
C LEU A 454 3.01 -0.97 10.15
N SER A 455 2.34 -1.08 9.00
CA SER A 455 0.88 -1.09 8.93
C SER A 455 0.28 -2.29 9.66
N TYR A 456 0.95 -3.44 9.65
CA TYR A 456 0.52 -4.62 10.40
C TYR A 456 0.51 -4.38 11.91
N ILE A 457 1.50 -3.64 12.44
CA ILE A 457 1.55 -3.27 13.87
C ILE A 457 0.34 -2.40 14.22
N VAL A 458 0.02 -1.42 13.39
CA VAL A 458 -1.13 -0.53 13.60
C VAL A 458 -2.46 -1.28 13.46
N ALA A 459 -2.59 -2.14 12.44
CA ALA A 459 -3.80 -2.88 12.11
C ALA A 459 -4.35 -3.69 13.29
N GLN A 460 -3.46 -4.26 14.12
CA GLN A 460 -3.83 -5.01 15.30
C GLN A 460 -4.55 -4.17 16.37
N GLN A 461 -4.32 -2.86 16.39
CA GLN A 461 -4.88 -1.95 17.39
C GLN A 461 -6.16 -1.27 16.93
N LEU A 462 -6.42 -1.20 15.61
CA LEU A 462 -7.52 -0.42 15.03
C LEU A 462 -8.91 -0.71 15.65
N PRO A 463 -9.34 -1.97 15.87
CA PRO A 463 -10.65 -2.23 16.46
C PRO A 463 -10.78 -1.65 17.88
N LYS A 464 -9.70 -1.70 18.66
CA LYS A 464 -9.68 -1.14 20.01
C LYS A 464 -9.68 0.38 19.95
N TRP A 465 -8.75 0.97 19.18
CA TRP A 465 -8.59 2.42 19.13
C TRP A 465 -9.85 3.12 18.64
N ILE A 466 -10.39 2.67 17.51
CA ILE A 466 -11.53 3.33 16.87
C ILE A 466 -12.82 3.19 17.69
N SER A 467 -13.05 2.03 18.31
CA SER A 467 -14.31 1.76 19.02
C SER A 467 -14.27 2.02 20.52
N GLN A 468 -13.09 2.14 21.15
CA GLN A 468 -12.96 2.26 22.60
C GLN A 468 -12.14 3.47 23.04
N ASP A 469 -10.98 3.70 22.42
CA ASP A 469 -10.06 4.74 22.88
C ASP A 469 -10.45 6.14 22.33
N TYR A 470 -11.04 6.19 21.13
CA TYR A 470 -11.43 7.44 20.48
C TYR A 470 -12.91 7.77 20.70
N ASN A 471 -13.19 9.05 20.99
CA ASN A 471 -14.55 9.56 20.97
C ASN A 471 -15.04 9.71 19.51
N THR A 472 -15.91 8.80 19.07
CA THR A 472 -16.40 8.75 17.70
C THR A 472 -17.13 10.01 17.25
N THR A 473 -17.73 10.78 18.17
CA THR A 473 -18.37 12.07 17.86
C THR A 473 -17.37 13.16 17.44
N LEU A 474 -16.08 12.95 17.71
CA LEU A 474 -14.99 13.86 17.37
C LEU A 474 -14.25 13.48 16.08
N LEU A 475 -14.55 12.30 15.56
CA LEU A 475 -13.90 11.74 14.38
C LEU A 475 -14.63 12.13 13.09
N ASN A 476 -13.89 12.10 11.98
CA ASN A 476 -14.44 12.26 10.64
C ASN A 476 -13.74 11.34 9.64
N VAL A 477 -12.55 11.69 9.16
CA VAL A 477 -11.77 10.80 8.30
C VAL A 477 -10.77 10.04 9.17
N ILE A 478 -10.68 8.73 8.95
CA ILE A 478 -9.59 7.90 9.47
C ILE A 478 -8.82 7.36 8.28
N THR A 479 -7.51 7.57 8.24
CA THR A 479 -6.64 7.02 7.19
C THR A 479 -5.68 5.97 7.75
N CYS A 480 -5.36 4.98 6.93
CA CYS A 480 -4.32 3.99 7.23
C CYS A 480 -3.62 3.51 5.95
N ASP A 481 -2.52 2.78 6.14
CA ASP A 481 -1.81 2.08 5.09
C ASP A 481 -2.32 0.64 4.93
N PHE A 482 -2.32 0.12 3.70
CA PHE A 482 -2.71 -1.26 3.37
C PHE A 482 -4.05 -1.71 3.96
N TYR A 483 -5.06 -0.83 3.92
CA TYR A 483 -6.37 -1.01 4.55
C TYR A 483 -7.04 -2.37 4.27
N HIS A 484 -6.79 -2.94 3.09
CA HIS A 484 -7.41 -4.17 2.58
C HIS A 484 -6.93 -5.45 3.27
N LEU A 485 -5.86 -5.38 4.07
CA LEU A 485 -5.31 -6.53 4.79
C LEU A 485 -6.04 -6.82 6.11
N PHE A 486 -7.00 -5.99 6.46
CA PHE A 486 -7.80 -6.08 7.67
C PHE A 486 -9.20 -5.52 7.40
N ASN A 487 -10.14 -5.72 8.33
CA ASN A 487 -11.53 -5.25 8.16
C ASN A 487 -11.67 -3.73 8.38
N PHE A 488 -10.73 -2.92 7.89
CA PHE A 488 -10.66 -1.48 8.14
C PHE A 488 -11.97 -0.76 7.82
N THR A 489 -12.43 -0.91 6.58
CA THR A 489 -13.59 -0.18 6.09
C THR A 489 -14.84 -0.55 6.86
N GLU A 490 -15.01 -1.84 7.18
CA GLU A 490 -16.11 -2.31 8.04
C GLU A 490 -16.05 -1.73 9.46
N ILE A 491 -14.86 -1.73 10.08
CA ILE A 491 -14.65 -1.15 11.43
C ILE A 491 -15.04 0.33 11.44
N VAL A 492 -14.56 1.10 10.45
CA VAL A 492 -14.83 2.54 10.36
C VAL A 492 -16.29 2.81 10.02
N ILE A 493 -16.82 2.20 8.94
CA ILE A 493 -18.19 2.45 8.48
C ILE A 493 -19.21 2.11 9.56
N SER A 494 -19.02 0.99 10.28
CA SER A 494 -19.96 0.56 11.33
C SER A 494 -20.11 1.57 12.47
N GLN A 495 -19.09 2.38 12.78
CA GLN A 495 -19.18 3.40 13.83
C GLN A 495 -20.18 4.51 13.52
N ASN A 496 -20.59 4.68 12.25
CA ASN A 496 -21.63 5.64 11.90
C ASN A 496 -23.02 5.28 12.44
N PHE A 497 -23.20 4.02 12.86
CA PHE A 497 -24.50 3.41 13.18
C PHE A 497 -24.57 2.85 14.61
N VAL A 498 -23.52 3.06 15.41
CA VAL A 498 -23.52 2.73 16.83
C VAL A 498 -24.10 3.93 17.58
N ASN A 499 -25.25 3.72 18.23
CA ASN A 499 -25.94 4.73 19.04
C ASN A 499 -25.29 4.92 20.41
#